data_AF-A0A077XSM0-F1
#
_entry.id   AF-A0A077XSM0-F1
#
_cell.length_a   1.000
_cell.length_b   1.000
_cell.length_c   1.000
_cell.angle_alpha   90.00
_cell.angle_beta   90.00
_cell.angle_gamma   90.00
#
_symmetry.space_group_name_H-M   'P 1'
#
loop_
_entity.id
_entity.type
_entity.pdbx_description
1 polymer ?
#
loop_
_entity_poly.entity_id
_entity_poly.type
_entity_poly.pdbx_seq_one_letter_code
_entity_poly.pdbx_strand_id
1 'polypeptide(L)'
;MKNNLGIGILLGAIAPLIAYLISTYTTLFEKTVAEKPMLIYSVAVFINLLAIRFLFKGEKEALAKGVLVATCIATILYIFTHKLSI
;
A
#
# COMPACT_ATOMS: atom_id res chain seq x y z
N MET A 1 20.42 7.44 6.18
CA MET A 1 19.48 7.38 5.04
C MET A 1 19.02 8.80 4.73
N LYS A 2 19.32 9.31 3.54
CA LYS A 2 18.98 10.69 3.13
C LYS A 2 17.46 10.87 3.24
N ASN A 3 17.01 11.83 4.06
CA ASN A 3 15.59 12.10 4.31
C ASN A 3 14.97 12.69 3.03
N ASN A 4 14.57 11.82 2.11
CA ASN A 4 14.09 12.21 0.80
C ASN A 4 12.69 11.68 0.56
N LEU A 5 11.78 12.59 0.22
CA LEU A 5 10.38 12.30 0.01
C LEU A 5 10.18 11.27 -1.12
N GLY A 6 10.94 11.38 -2.21
CA GLY A 6 10.87 10.43 -3.34
C GLY A 6 11.24 8.99 -2.96
N ILE A 7 12.20 8.79 -2.05
CA ILE A 7 12.54 7.46 -1.54
C ILE A 7 11.39 6.91 -0.70
N GLY A 8 10.71 7.77 0.06
CA GLY A 8 9.54 7.38 0.84
C GLY A 8 8.38 6.96 -0.05
N ILE A 9 8.16 7.66 -1.16
CA ILE A 9 7.14 7.29 -2.16
C ILE A 9 7.45 5.91 -2.74
N LEU A 10 8.68 5.69 -3.20
CA LEU A 10 9.09 4.38 -3.74
C LEU A 10 8.89 3.28 -2.71
N LEU A 11 9.28 3.51 -1.45
CA LEU A 11 9.12 2.52 -0.39
C LEU A 11 7.64 2.21 -0.09
N GLY A 12 6.80 3.25 -0.02
CA GLY A 12 5.38 3.10 0.25
C GLY A 12 4.58 2.52 -0.92
N ALA A 13 5.10 2.60 -2.15
CA ALA A 13 4.48 1.97 -3.31
C ALA A 13 4.69 0.44 -3.31
N ILE A 14 5.75 -0.08 -2.69
CA ILE A 14 6.09 -1.52 -2.73
C ILE A 14 4.96 -2.39 -2.16
N ALA A 15 4.46 -2.07 -0.97
CA ALA A 15 3.42 -2.88 -0.31
C ALA A 15 2.11 -3.00 -1.13
N PRO A 16 1.49 -1.91 -1.61
CA PRO A 16 0.29 -2.01 -2.44
C PRO A 16 0.55 -2.67 -3.80
N LEU A 17 1.75 -2.52 -4.37
CA LEU A 17 2.13 -3.16 -5.63
C LEU A 17 2.25 -4.69 -5.45
N ILE A 18 2.84 -5.13 -4.33
CA ILE A 18 2.86 -6.55 -3.96
C ILE A 18 1.44 -7.08 -3.75
N ALA A 19 0.57 -6.33 -3.05
CA ALA A 19 -0.84 -6.71 -2.89
C ALA A 19 -1.56 -6.86 -4.22
N TYR A 20 -1.32 -5.95 -5.17
CA TYR A 20 -1.86 -6.05 -6.53
C TYR A 20 -1.36 -7.30 -7.27
N LEU A 21 -0.05 -7.59 -7.22
CA LEU A 21 0.50 -8.80 -7.83
C LEU A 21 -0.08 -10.07 -7.22
N ILE A 22 -0.17 -10.14 -5.89
CA ILE A 22 -0.77 -11.30 -5.19
C ILE A 22 -2.22 -11.46 -5.61
N SER A 23 -3.00 -10.37 -5.63
CA SER A 23 -4.40 -10.40 -6.05
C SER A 23 -4.59 -10.77 -7.53
N THR A 24 -3.63 -10.44 -8.40
CA THR A 24 -3.72 -10.67 -9.85
C THR A 24 -3.27 -12.07 -10.25
N TYR A 25 -2.17 -12.57 -9.66
CA TYR A 25 -1.54 -13.83 -10.07
C TYR A 25 -1.88 -15.01 -9.18
N THR A 26 -2.49 -14.78 -8.01
CA THR A 26 -2.77 -15.83 -7.04
C THR A 26 -4.27 -16.08 -6.93
N THR A 27 -4.74 -17.16 -7.55
CA THR A 27 -6.13 -17.66 -7.41
C THR A 27 -6.42 -18.31 -6.05
N LEU A 28 -5.43 -18.38 -5.13
CA LEU A 28 -5.57 -18.96 -3.79
C LEU A 28 -6.66 -18.24 -2.96
N PHE A 29 -6.88 -16.95 -3.19
CA PHE A 29 -7.89 -16.17 -2.47
C PHE A 29 -9.26 -16.16 -3.16
N GLU A 30 -9.37 -16.51 -4.45
CA GLU A 30 -10.68 -16.61 -5.12
C GLU A 30 -11.54 -17.74 -4.53
N LYS A 31 -10.92 -18.82 -4.01
CA LYS A 31 -11.64 -19.98 -3.49
C LYS A 31 -12.02 -19.89 -2.01
N THR A 32 -11.34 -19.07 -1.21
CA THR A 32 -11.62 -18.90 0.24
C THR A 32 -12.14 -17.52 0.60
N VAL A 33 -11.87 -16.49 -0.21
CA VAL A 33 -12.27 -15.10 -0.02
C VAL A 33 -13.06 -14.67 -1.25
N ALA A 34 -14.17 -15.38 -1.51
CA ALA A 34 -15.04 -15.19 -2.67
C ALA A 34 -15.71 -13.81 -2.76
N GLU A 35 -15.49 -12.87 -1.83
CA GLU A 35 -16.24 -11.62 -1.80
C GLU A 35 -15.42 -10.33 -1.77
N LYS A 36 -14.17 -10.29 -1.26
CA LYS A 36 -13.50 -8.99 -1.03
C LYS A 36 -11.98 -9.01 -1.22
N PRO A 37 -11.45 -8.74 -2.44
CA PRO A 37 -10.03 -8.41 -2.65
C PRO A 37 -9.52 -7.29 -1.72
N MET A 38 -10.44 -6.49 -1.17
CA MET A 38 -10.18 -5.41 -0.20
C MET A 38 -9.37 -5.83 1.03
N LEU A 39 -9.41 -7.09 1.46
CA LEU A 39 -8.64 -7.56 2.61
C LEU A 39 -7.12 -7.52 2.36
N ILE A 40 -6.67 -7.93 1.19
CA ILE A 40 -5.23 -7.97 0.85
C ILE A 40 -4.68 -6.53 0.76
N TYR A 41 -5.43 -5.62 0.15
CA TYR A 41 -5.07 -4.20 0.11
C TYR A 41 -5.08 -3.56 1.50
N SER A 42 -6.02 -3.95 2.38
CA SER A 42 -6.04 -3.46 3.76
C SER A 42 -4.81 -3.88 4.55
N VAL A 43 -4.32 -5.12 4.36
CA VAL A 43 -3.07 -5.59 4.95
C VAL A 43 -1.87 -4.78 4.45
N ALA A 44 -1.81 -4.48 3.15
CA ALA A 44 -0.74 -3.63 2.60
C ALA A 44 -0.75 -2.21 3.20
N VAL A 45 -1.93 -1.59 3.35
CA VAL A 45 -2.07 -0.30 4.03
C VAL A 45 -1.60 -0.41 5.48
N PHE A 46 -1.95 -1.47 6.19
CA PHE A 46 -1.52 -1.69 7.57
C PHE A 46 0.01 -1.79 7.71
N ILE A 47 0.67 -2.49 6.78
CA ILE A 47 2.14 -2.56 6.73
C ILE A 47 2.75 -1.16 6.51
N ASN A 48 2.18 -0.37 5.59
CA ASN A 48 2.66 1.01 5.36
C ASN A 48 2.44 1.91 6.58
N LEU A 49 1.34 1.76 7.32
CA LEU A 49 1.10 2.48 8.57
C LEU A 49 2.11 2.11 9.66
N LEU A 50 2.46 0.82 9.78
CA LEU A 50 3.54 0.38 10.67
C LEU A 50 4.88 0.98 10.25
N ALA A 51 5.21 0.96 8.96
CA ALA A 51 6.44 1.54 8.43
C ALA A 51 6.51 3.06 8.74
N ILE A 52 5.42 3.79 8.57
CA ILE A 52 5.32 5.21 8.91
C ILE A 52 5.61 5.44 10.40
N ARG A 53 5.05 4.60 11.29
CA ARG A 53 5.29 4.70 12.74
C ARG A 53 6.78 4.54 13.09
N PHE A 54 7.47 3.60 12.47
CA PHE A 54 8.91 3.42 12.67
C PHE A 54 9.74 4.56 12.06
N LEU A 55 9.33 5.08 10.90
CA LEU A 55 10.02 6.20 10.25
C LEU A 55 9.89 7.51 11.03
N PHE A 56 8.71 7.81 11.58
CA PHE A 56 8.52 8.96 12.46
C PHE A 56 9.33 8.84 13.76
N LYS A 57 9.39 7.65 14.36
CA LYS A 57 10.21 7.40 15.55
C LYS A 57 11.72 7.64 15.30
N GLY A 58 12.17 7.46 14.06
CA GLY A 58 13.56 7.69 13.65
C GLY A 58 13.83 9.08 13.07
N GLU A 59 12.98 10.08 13.31
CA GLU A 59 13.12 11.47 12.81
C GLU A 59 13.18 11.59 11.27
N LYS A 60 12.72 10.56 10.54
CA LYS A 60 12.73 10.51 9.07
C LYS A 60 11.43 11.04 8.48
N GLU A 61 11.08 12.29 8.80
CA GLU A 61 9.79 12.87 8.44
C GLU A 61 9.48 12.85 6.94
N ALA A 62 10.44 13.21 6.07
CA ALA A 62 10.17 13.31 4.63
C ALA A 62 9.94 11.92 4.01
N LEU A 63 10.65 10.90 4.50
CA LEU A 63 10.41 9.50 4.13
C LEU A 63 9.01 9.05 4.58
N ALA A 64 8.64 9.34 5.84
CA ALA A 64 7.33 8.97 6.37
C ALA A 64 6.19 9.65 5.59
N LYS A 65 6.33 10.95 5.27
CA LYS A 65 5.41 11.70 4.40
C LYS A 65 5.32 11.09 3.01
N GLY A 66 6.44 10.66 2.43
CA GLY A 66 6.47 9.97 1.13
C GLY A 66 5.69 8.65 1.14
N VAL A 67 5.88 7.82 2.17
CA VAL A 67 5.14 6.54 2.33
C VAL A 67 3.63 6.80 2.48
N LEU A 68 3.26 7.82 3.26
CA LEU A 68 1.87 8.23 3.44
C LEU A 68 1.22 8.63 2.10
N VAL A 69 1.89 9.51 1.33
CA VAL A 69 1.41 9.96 0.02
C VAL A 69 1.23 8.79 -0.94
N ALA A 70 2.22 7.88 -1.02
CA ALA A 70 2.12 6.69 -1.86
C ALA A 70 0.95 5.79 -1.47
N THR A 71 0.72 5.59 -0.16
CA THR A 71 -0.40 4.79 0.35
C THR A 71 -1.76 5.41 0.01
N CYS A 72 -1.86 6.74 0.11
CA CYS A 72 -3.06 7.48 -0.27
C CYS A 72 -3.35 7.34 -1.78
N ILE A 73 -2.34 7.56 -2.63
CA ILE A 73 -2.48 7.42 -4.09
C ILE A 73 -2.86 5.98 -4.45
N ALA A 74 -2.21 4.98 -3.86
CA ALA A 74 -2.52 3.57 -4.11
C ALA A 74 -3.97 3.22 -3.70
N THR A 75 -4.44 3.74 -2.57
CA THR A 75 -5.82 3.52 -2.11
C THR A 75 -6.83 4.18 -3.06
N ILE A 76 -6.55 5.40 -3.53
CA ILE A 76 -7.37 6.08 -4.54
C ILE A 76 -7.41 5.26 -5.83
N LEU A 77 -6.26 4.82 -6.36
CA LEU A 77 -6.19 3.99 -7.56
C LEU A 77 -6.96 2.67 -7.40
N TYR A 78 -6.88 2.04 -6.23
CA TYR A 78 -7.65 0.84 -5.94
C TYR A 78 -9.16 1.10 -6.00
N ILE A 79 -9.62 2.18 -5.36
CA ILE A 79 -11.03 2.58 -5.39
C ILE A 79 -11.47 2.85 -6.82
N PHE A 80 -10.71 3.61 -7.61
CA PHE A 80 -11.06 3.91 -9.00
C PHE A 80 -11.13 2.64 -9.87
N THR A 81 -10.14 1.76 -9.78
CA THR A 81 -10.11 0.53 -10.59
C THR A 81 -11.22 -0.46 -10.21
N HIS A 82 -11.55 -0.61 -8.93
CA HIS A 82 -12.60 -1.52 -8.47
C HIS A 82 -14.02 -0.94 -8.49
N LYS A 83 -14.20 0.39 -8.34
CA LYS A 83 -15.52 1.04 -8.42
C LYS A 83 -15.96 1.36 -9.85
N LEU A 84 -15.05 1.54 -10.81
CA LEU A 84 -15.42 1.66 -12.23
C LEU A 84 -15.78 0.31 -12.87
N SER A 85 -15.47 -0.81 -12.22
CA SER A 85 -15.85 -2.15 -12.68
C SER A 85 -17.15 -2.64 -12.02
N ILE A 86 -18.08 -1.72 -11.71
CA ILE A 86 -19.46 -1.99 -11.31
C ILE A 86 -20.38 -1.64 -12.48
#